data_AF-E1YBZ3-F1
#
_entry.id   AF-E1YBZ3-F1
#
_cell.length_a   1.000
_cell.length_b   1.000
_cell.length_c   1.000
_cell.angle_alpha   90.00
_cell.angle_beta   90.00
_cell.angle_gamma   90.00
#
_symmetry.space_group_name_H-M   'P 1'
#
loop_
_entity.id
_entity.type
_entity.pdbx_description
1 polymer ?
#
loop_
_entity_poly.entity_id
_entity_poly.type
_entity_poly.pdbx_seq_one_letter_code
_entity_poly.pdbx_strand_id
1 'polypeptide(L)' 'MAIALKELTNKVLSLPVQERAKLAHSLIQSIDSDAEQDVSSAWDVELEKRVSEIREGKVKGIPAEEVFAKLMEKYR' A
#
# COMPACT_ATOMS: atom_id res chain seq x y z
N MET A 1 -6.50 25.82 -17.55
CA MET A 1 -5.86 25.20 -18.75
C MET A 1 -5.73 23.72 -18.48
N ALA A 2 -6.42 22.87 -19.24
CA ALA A 2 -6.16 21.44 -19.23
C ALA A 2 -5.14 21.16 -20.32
N ILE A 3 -3.92 20.77 -19.95
CA ILE A 3 -3.04 20.06 -20.89
C ILE A 3 -3.80 18.78 -21.27
N ALA A 4 -3.90 18.46 -22.55
CA ALA A 4 -4.54 17.21 -22.96
C ALA A 4 -3.81 16.04 -22.28
N LEU A 5 -4.54 15.20 -21.54
CA LEU A 5 -3.99 14.11 -20.73
C LEU A 5 -2.94 13.28 -21.49
N LYS A 6 -3.20 13.03 -22.79
CA LYS A 6 -2.30 12.33 -23.70
C LYS A 6 -0.91 12.98 -23.83
N GLU A 7 -0.85 14.31 -23.95
CA GLU A 7 0.41 15.04 -24.06
C GLU A 7 1.20 15.00 -22.75
N LEU A 8 0.51 15.10 -21.61
CA LEU A 8 1.13 15.00 -20.30
C LEU A 8 1.69 13.58 -20.08
N THR A 9 0.91 12.55 -20.41
CA THR A 9 1.36 11.14 -20.32
C THR A 9 2.62 10.91 -21.15
N ASN A 10 2.65 11.40 -22.39
CA ASN A 10 3.84 11.26 -23.24
C ASN A 10 5.07 11.92 -22.64
N LYS A 11 4.92 13.13 -22.07
CA LYS A 11 6.01 13.82 -21.37
C LYS A 11 6.50 13.04 -20.15
N VAL A 12 5.58 12.53 -19.33
CA VAL A 12 5.93 11.74 -18.15
C VAL A 12 6.64 10.44 -18.53
N LEU A 13 6.18 9.74 -19.56
CA LEU A 13 6.81 8.51 -20.04
C LEU A 13 8.22 8.74 -20.61
N SER A 14 8.54 9.96 -21.06
CA SER A 14 9.88 10.32 -21.52
C SER A 14 10.92 10.52 -20.41
N LEU A 15 10.49 10.66 -19.15
CA LEU A 15 11.39 10.86 -18.01
C LEU A 15 12.16 9.58 -17.65
N PRO A 16 13.33 9.68 -16.98
CA PRO A 16 14.01 8.53 -16.39
C PRO A 16 13.13 7.74 -15.41
N VAL A 17 13.41 6.44 -15.25
CA VAL A 17 12.63 5.53 -14.39
C VAL A 17 12.43 6.09 -12.98
N GLN A 18 13.48 6.67 -12.39
CA GLN A 18 13.46 7.18 -11.03
C GLN A 18 12.52 8.38 -10.87
N GLU A 19 12.49 9.26 -11.87
CA GLU A 19 11.61 10.44 -11.87
C GLU A 19 10.16 10.04 -12.10
N ARG A 20 9.91 9.07 -12.98
CA ARG A 20 8.58 8.49 -13.16
C ARG A 20 8.06 7.84 -11.88
N ALA A 21 8.91 7.09 -11.18
CA ALA A 21 8.54 6.46 -9.91
C ALA A 21 8.18 7.50 -8.84
N LYS A 22 8.97 8.58 -8.72
CA LYS A 22 8.67 9.70 -7.83
C LYS A 22 7.32 10.35 -8.17
N LEU A 23 7.08 10.66 -9.44
CA LEU A 23 5.82 11.27 -9.86
C LEU A 23 4.62 10.34 -9.65
N ALA A 24 4.77 9.04 -9.96
CA ALA A 24 3.73 8.05 -9.71
C ALA A 24 3.38 7.98 -8.22
N HIS A 25 4.38 7.99 -7.33
CA HIS A 25 4.16 8.02 -5.89
C HIS A 25 3.39 9.26 -5.45
N SER A 26 3.79 10.45 -5.90
CA SER A 26 3.08 11.70 -5.57
C SER A 26 1.64 11.72 -6.08
N LEU A 27 1.38 11.18 -7.28
CA LEU A 27 0.03 11.07 -7.83
C LEU A 27 -0.84 10.11 -7.01
N ILE A 28 -0.30 8.95 -6.63
CA ILE A 28 -1.00 7.99 -5.76
C ILE A 28 -1.33 8.65 -4.41
N GLN A 29 -0.36 9.33 -3.78
CA GLN A 29 -0.59 10.04 -2.52
C GLN A 29 -1.66 11.12 -2.63
N SER A 30 -1.75 11.83 -3.77
CA SER A 30 -2.80 12.83 -3.97
C SER A 30 -4.20 12.24 -4.09
N ILE A 31 -4.31 10.98 -4.55
CA ILE A 31 -5.58 10.23 -4.59
C ILE A 31 -5.91 9.72 -3.18
N ASP A 32 -4.91 9.20 -2.47
CA ASP A 32 -5.09 8.68 -1.11
C ASP A 32 -5.44 9.78 -0.10
N SER A 33 -4.99 11.03 -0.31
CA SER A 33 -5.40 12.16 0.54
C SER A 33 -6.86 12.55 0.36
N ASP A 34 -7.45 12.24 -0.80
CA ASP A 34 -8.89 12.41 -1.05
C ASP A 34 -9.70 11.20 -0.52
N ALA A 35 -9.05 10.05 -0.29
CA ALA A 35 -9.63 8.89 0.39
C ALA A 35 -9.63 9.10 1.91
N GLU A 36 -10.61 9.91 2.31
CA GLU A 36 -11.14 10.26 3.62
C GLU A 36 -10.71 9.42 4.86
N GLN A 37 -10.55 10.16 5.96
CA GLN A 37 -10.40 9.74 7.37
C GLN A 37 -11.16 8.46 7.80
N ASP A 38 -12.28 8.15 7.13
CA ASP A 38 -13.15 7.00 7.38
C ASP A 38 -12.47 5.65 7.06
N VAL A 39 -11.57 5.60 6.08
CA VAL A 39 -10.80 4.39 5.80
C VAL A 39 -9.80 4.13 6.92
N SER A 40 -9.08 5.17 7.37
CA SER A 40 -8.11 5.04 8.46
C SER A 40 -8.76 4.58 9.76
N SER A 41 -9.91 5.14 10.12
CA SER A 41 -10.64 4.74 11.33
C SER A 41 -11.15 3.29 11.23
N ALA A 42 -11.63 2.86 10.06
CA ALA A 42 -12.04 1.47 9.84
C ALA A 42 -10.86 0.49 9.98
N TRP A 43 -9.66 0.89 9.53
CA TRP A 43 -8.44 0.10 9.74
C TRP A 43 -8.05 0.00 11.21
N ASP A 44 -8.15 1.09 11.98
CA ASP A 44 -7.85 1.08 13.41
C ASP A 44 -8.78 0.11 14.16
N VAL A 45 -10.09 0.16 13.86
CA VAL A 45 -11.09 -0.76 14.43
C VAL A 45 -10.76 -2.22 14.11
N GLU A 46 -10.42 -2.53 12.86
CA GLU A 46 -10.08 -3.90 12.45
C GLU A 46 -8.75 -4.36 13.08
N LEU A 47 -7.76 -3.48 13.24
CA LEU A 47 -6.51 -3.80 13.92
C LEU A 47 -6.74 -4.15 15.39
N GLU A 48 -7.50 -3.33 16.12
CA GLU A 48 -7.84 -3.60 17.52
C GLU A 48 -8.56 -4.94 17.67
N LYS A 49 -9.55 -5.20 16.81
CA LYS A 49 -10.28 -6.46 16.78
C LYS A 49 -9.35 -7.66 16.56
N ARG A 50 -8.48 -7.62 15.55
CA ARG A 50 -7.54 -8.73 15.24
C ARG A 50 -6.56 -8.97 16.37
N VAL A 51 -6.05 -7.92 16.99
CA VAL A 51 -5.16 -8.05 18.15
C VAL A 51 -5.88 -8.73 19.31
N SER A 52 -7.14 -8.37 19.58
CA SER A 52 -7.95 -9.02 20.62
C SER A 52 -8.18 -10.49 20.31
N GLU A 53 -8.58 -10.83 19.08
CA GLU A 53 -8.80 -12.21 18.65
C GLU A 53 -7.54 -13.09 18.82
N ILE A 54 -6.36 -12.55 18.52
CA ILE A 54 -5.08 -13.26 18.74
C ILE A 54 -4.82 -13.45 20.23
N ARG A 55 -4.95 -12.39 21.05
CA ARG A 55 -4.68 -12.44 22.50
C ARG A 55 -5.63 -13.38 23.24
N GLU A 56 -6.88 -13.45 22.79
CA GLU A 56 -7.91 -14.32 23.34
C GLU A 56 -7.82 -15.76 22.80
N GLY A 57 -6.92 -16.04 21.86
CA GLY A 57 -6.78 -17.37 21.25
C GLY A 57 -7.95 -17.77 20.35
N LYS A 58 -8.76 -16.81 19.89
CA LYS A 58 -9.89 -17.05 18.97
C LYS A 58 -9.41 -17.45 17.57
N VAL A 59 -8.17 -17.11 17.23
CA VAL A 59 -7.55 -17.42 15.94
C VAL A 59 -6.27 -18.21 16.15
N LYS A 60 -5.98 -19.12 15.21
CA LYS A 60 -4.73 -19.89 15.19
C LYS A 60 -3.68 -19.14 14.38
N GLY A 61 -2.62 -18.69 15.06
CA GLY A 61 -1.47 -18.09 14.40
C GLY A 61 -0.60 -19.11 13.66
N ILE A 62 0.28 -18.61 12.79
CA ILE A 62 1.37 -19.37 12.17
C ILE A 62 2.66 -19.00 12.90
N PRO A 63 3.53 -19.96 13.27
CA PRO A 63 4.84 -19.64 13.84
C PRO A 63 5.64 -18.69 12.96
N ALA A 64 6.31 -17.71 13.59
CA ALA A 64 7.03 -16.66 12.87
C ALA A 64 8.14 -17.26 11.97
N GLU A 65 8.82 -18.29 12.48
CA GLU A 65 9.89 -18.99 11.78
C GLU A 65 9.41 -19.61 10.46
N GLU A 66 8.19 -20.15 10.45
CA GLU A 66 7.58 -20.73 9.24
C GLU A 66 7.27 -19.63 8.20
N VAL A 67 6.76 -18.49 8.64
CA VAL A 67 6.48 -17.34 7.77
C VAL A 67 7.78 -16.82 7.14
N PHE A 68 8.82 -16.60 7.94
CA PHE A 68 10.10 -16.10 7.44
C PHE A 68 10.79 -17.09 6.50
N ALA A 69 10.76 -18.39 6.80
CA ALA A 69 11.31 -19.41 5.91
C ALA A 69 10.67 -19.37 4.51
N LYS A 70 9.33 -19.28 4.45
CA LYS A 70 8.57 -19.19 3.19
C LYS A 70 8.90 -17.93 2.39
N LEU A 71 9.04 -16.79 3.06
CA LEU A 71 9.41 -15.53 2.40
C LEU A 71 10.82 -15.59 1.80
N MET A 72 11.78 -16.15 2.54
CA MET A 72 13.15 -16.31 2.07
C MET A 72 13.27 -17.28 0.91
N GLU A 73 12.44 -18.33 0.85
CA GLU A 73 12.39 -19.24 -0.29
C GLU A 73 11.79 -18.57 -1.54
N LYS A 74 10.71 -17.80 -1.37
CA LYS A 74 9.96 -17.21 -2.49
C LYS A 74 10.67 -16.02 -3.17
N TYR A 75 11.42 -15.24 -2.41
CA TYR A 75 12.03 -14.00 -2.89
C TYR A 75 13.57 -14.04 -2.96
N ARG A 76 14.13 -15.25 -3.06
CA ARG A 76 15.56 -15.44 -3.30
C ARG A 76 15.94 -15.24 -4.77
#